data_AF-A0A3Q4HKI9-F1
#
_entry.id   AF-A0A3Q4HKI9-F1
#
_cell.length_a   1.000
_cell.length_b   1.000
_cell.length_c   1.000
_cell.angle_alpha   90.00
_cell.angle_beta   90.00
_cell.angle_gamma   90.00
#
_symmetry.space_group_name_H-M   'P 1'
#
loop_
_entity.id
_entity.type
_entity.pdbx_description
1 polymer ?
#
loop_
_entity_poly.entity_id
_entity_poly.type
_entity_poly.pdbx_seq_one_letter_code
_entity_poly.pdbx_strand_id
1 'polypeptide(L)'
;MSGVGFLFNNKTINIENVEVVVDGSTLLIDVEKNGSKFRIINVYGHTDTKERTALFQTLQPFLCNRRQIIMGGDFNCTPETNARQGASSRVKKDSSTCALEILINDGNLKDVFRSLNPTDPGHTWSNKKTASRIDFLFASKGLTPLSCKVEPVAFSDHHNVTCRFDSNLHVDSNPLSTVSGAMEIKPEFIKGREGGGKM
;
A
#
# COMPACT_ATOMS: atom_id res chain seq x y z
N MET A 1 9.45 12.61 14.92
CA MET A 1 8.16 11.90 15.07
C MET A 1 7.64 11.60 13.68
N SER A 2 7.34 10.34 13.40
CA SER A 2 6.63 9.90 12.20
C SER A 2 5.14 9.76 12.50
N GLY A 3 4.31 9.72 11.48
CA GLY A 3 2.87 9.51 11.64
C GLY A 3 2.22 9.04 10.35
N VAL A 4 1.24 8.16 10.49
CA VAL A 4 0.38 7.68 9.42
C VAL A 4 -1.08 7.98 9.78
N GLY A 5 -1.91 8.18 8.78
CA GLY A 5 -3.32 8.49 8.98
C GLY A 5 -4.21 7.93 7.88
N PHE A 6 -5.51 7.93 8.16
CA PHE A 6 -6.55 7.70 7.16
C PHE A 6 -7.48 8.90 7.11
N LEU A 7 -7.77 9.38 5.91
CA LEU A 7 -8.77 10.42 5.67
C LEU A 7 -9.91 9.86 4.84
N PHE A 8 -11.13 9.95 5.37
CA PHE A 8 -12.35 9.52 4.68
C PHE A 8 -13.19 10.74 4.32
N ASN A 9 -13.42 10.92 3.01
CA ASN A 9 -14.40 11.88 2.51
C ASN A 9 -15.75 11.20 2.16
N ASN A 10 -15.90 9.91 2.46
CA ASN A 10 -17.10 9.15 2.13
C ASN A 10 -17.92 8.85 3.40
N LYS A 11 -19.13 9.40 3.46
CA LYS A 11 -20.06 9.23 4.58
C LYS A 11 -20.71 7.84 4.66
N THR A 12 -20.54 6.98 3.66
CA THR A 12 -21.14 5.63 3.62
C THR A 12 -20.17 4.53 4.05
N ILE A 13 -18.96 4.86 4.51
CA ILE A 13 -18.02 3.89 5.07
C ILE A 13 -18.30 3.75 6.56
N ASN A 14 -18.58 2.53 7.01
CA ASN A 14 -18.68 2.21 8.41
C ASN A 14 -17.32 1.72 8.93
N ILE A 15 -16.75 2.37 9.93
CA ILE A 15 -15.49 1.96 10.56
C ILE A 15 -15.82 1.03 11.73
N GLU A 16 -15.46 -0.24 11.59
CA GLU A 16 -15.73 -1.28 12.60
C GLU A 16 -14.61 -1.39 13.63
N ASN A 17 -13.35 -1.12 13.24
CA ASN A 17 -12.19 -1.17 14.13
C ASN A 17 -11.11 -0.17 13.69
N VAL A 18 -10.34 0.34 14.65
CA VAL A 18 -9.12 1.12 14.43
C VAL A 18 -8.04 0.61 15.38
N GLU A 19 -6.88 0.25 14.85
CA GLU A 19 -5.78 -0.32 15.60
C GLU A 19 -4.45 0.30 15.18
N VAL A 20 -3.73 0.89 16.15
CA VAL A 20 -2.33 1.28 15.97
C VAL A 20 -1.48 0.03 16.15
N VAL A 21 -0.98 -0.52 15.05
CA VAL A 21 -0.21 -1.78 15.05
C VAL A 21 1.23 -1.52 15.49
N VAL A 22 1.83 -0.46 14.94
CA VAL A 22 3.15 0.03 15.34
C VAL A 22 3.07 1.55 15.38
N ASP A 23 3.41 2.12 16.54
CA ASP A 23 3.28 3.57 16.76
C ASP A 23 4.11 4.37 15.74
N GLY A 24 3.49 5.40 15.17
CA GLY A 24 4.08 6.25 14.15
C GLY A 24 4.31 5.61 12.77
N SER A 25 4.11 4.30 12.58
CA SER A 25 4.44 3.62 11.31
C SER A 25 3.37 2.71 10.75
N THR A 26 2.42 2.20 11.54
CA THR A 26 1.31 1.42 10.98
C THR A 26 -0.01 1.67 11.68
N LEU A 27 -1.01 2.02 10.87
CA LEU A 27 -2.40 2.12 11.28
C LEU A 27 -3.22 1.11 10.47
N LEU A 28 -4.05 0.35 11.17
CA LEU A 28 -4.98 -0.60 10.60
C LEU A 28 -6.40 -0.16 10.92
N ILE A 29 -7.30 -0.33 9.96
CA ILE A 29 -8.73 -0.20 10.18
C ILE A 29 -9.47 -1.38 9.56
N ASP A 30 -10.55 -1.79 10.19
CA ASP A 30 -11.54 -2.64 9.55
C ASP A 30 -12.76 -1.78 9.19
N VAL A 31 -13.23 -1.91 7.95
CA VAL A 31 -14.35 -1.13 7.45
C VAL A 31 -15.37 -2.03 6.75
N GLU A 32 -16.62 -1.58 6.77
CA GLU A 32 -17.71 -2.15 5.99
C GLU A 32 -18.27 -1.09 5.04
N LYS A 33 -18.50 -1.50 3.79
CA LYS A 33 -19.09 -0.66 2.75
C LYS A 33 -19.94 -1.53 1.84
N ASN A 34 -21.22 -1.21 1.69
CA ASN A 34 -22.17 -1.92 0.83
C ASN A 34 -22.21 -3.44 1.14
N GLY A 35 -22.14 -3.83 2.42
CA GLY A 35 -22.12 -5.23 2.85
C GLY A 35 -20.78 -5.96 2.65
N SER A 36 -19.80 -5.31 2.01
CA SER A 36 -18.45 -5.85 1.83
C SER A 36 -17.54 -5.40 2.97
N LYS A 37 -16.77 -6.34 3.51
CA LYS A 37 -15.86 -6.14 4.64
C LYS A 37 -14.42 -6.07 4.17
N PHE A 38 -13.73 -5.01 4.57
CA PHE A 38 -12.34 -4.74 4.21
C PHE A 38 -11.49 -4.54 5.45
N ARG A 39 -10.21 -4.90 5.32
CA ARG A 39 -9.14 -4.49 6.22
C ARG A 39 -8.20 -3.59 5.45
N ILE A 40 -7.93 -2.40 5.96
CA ILE A 40 -7.05 -1.43 5.31
C ILE A 40 -5.87 -1.16 6.24
N ILE A 41 -4.67 -1.31 5.71
CA ILE A 41 -3.42 -1.18 6.45
C ILE A 41 -2.58 -0.09 5.79
N ASN A 42 -2.30 0.99 6.51
CA ASN A 42 -1.39 2.05 6.07
C ASN A 42 -0.03 1.81 6.71
N VAL A 43 1.00 1.62 5.88
CA VAL A 43 2.34 1.22 6.30
C VAL A 43 3.35 2.31 5.94
N TYR A 44 4.20 2.64 6.90
CA TYR A 44 5.41 3.42 6.71
C TYR A 44 6.63 2.56 7.07
N GLY A 45 7.36 2.09 6.06
CA GLY A 45 8.59 1.34 6.22
C GLY A 45 9.71 2.24 6.74
N HIS A 46 10.45 1.77 7.73
CA HIS A 46 11.63 2.47 8.25
C HIS A 46 12.75 2.51 7.19
N THR A 47 13.64 3.50 7.25
CA THR A 47 14.83 3.56 6.39
C THR A 47 15.86 2.48 6.78
N ASP A 48 15.96 2.17 8.08
CA ASP A 48 16.78 1.06 8.58
C ASP A 48 16.19 -0.30 8.17
N THR A 49 17.01 -1.14 7.54
CA THR A 49 16.59 -2.45 7.02
C THR A 49 16.13 -3.40 8.12
N LYS A 50 16.72 -3.37 9.32
CA LYS A 50 16.33 -4.28 10.42
C LYS A 50 14.97 -3.88 11.00
N GLU A 51 14.78 -2.59 11.28
CA GLU A 51 13.49 -2.06 11.74
C GLU A 51 12.39 -2.33 10.72
N ARG A 52 12.67 -2.08 9.43
CA ARG A 52 11.74 -2.36 8.33
C ARG A 52 11.41 -3.85 8.20
N THR A 53 12.40 -4.74 8.38
CA THR A 53 12.18 -6.20 8.39
C THR A 53 11.27 -6.61 9.54
N ALA A 54 11.55 -6.11 10.76
CA ALA A 54 10.75 -6.40 11.95
C ALA A 54 9.31 -5.91 11.79
N LEU A 55 9.12 -4.70 11.24
CA LEU A 55 7.80 -4.17 10.91
C LEU A 55 7.01 -5.15 10.04
N PHE A 56 7.55 -5.60 8.91
CA PHE A 56 6.83 -6.49 8.01
C PHE A 56 6.51 -7.86 8.64
N GLN A 57 7.38 -8.37 9.51
CA GLN A 57 7.10 -9.59 10.29
C GLN A 57 5.95 -9.38 11.29
N THR A 58 5.93 -8.23 11.98
CA THR A 58 4.83 -7.85 12.88
C THR A 58 3.48 -7.78 12.17
N LEU A 59 3.46 -7.43 10.87
CA LEU A 59 2.21 -7.36 10.11
C LEU A 59 1.60 -8.73 9.78
N GLN A 60 2.39 -9.81 9.71
CA GLN A 60 1.90 -11.12 9.20
C GLN A 60 0.59 -11.62 9.84
N PRO A 61 0.40 -11.59 11.17
CA PRO A 61 -0.84 -12.06 11.79
C PRO A 61 -2.08 -11.28 11.34
N PHE A 62 -1.91 -10.01 10.97
CA PHE A 62 -3.02 -9.15 10.56
C PHE A 62 -3.56 -9.47 9.17
N LEU A 63 -2.81 -10.22 8.35
CA LEU A 63 -3.25 -10.65 7.02
C LEU A 63 -4.05 -11.96 7.06
N CYS A 64 -3.97 -12.72 8.14
CA CYS A 64 -4.74 -13.94 8.32
C CYS A 64 -6.17 -13.62 8.82
N ASN A 65 -7.07 -13.25 7.90
CA ASN A 65 -8.45 -12.92 8.23
C ASN A 65 -9.42 -13.20 7.06
N ARG A 66 -10.73 -13.06 7.30
CA ARG A 66 -11.78 -13.31 6.28
C ARG A 66 -12.14 -12.09 5.43
N ARG A 67 -11.55 -10.93 5.68
CA ARG A 67 -11.82 -9.66 4.97
C ARG A 67 -10.94 -9.57 3.74
N GLN A 68 -11.39 -8.82 2.73
CA GLN A 68 -10.49 -8.40 1.67
C GLN A 68 -9.50 -7.36 2.22
N ILE A 69 -8.24 -7.48 1.87
CA ILE A 69 -7.17 -6.63 2.39
C ILE A 69 -6.76 -5.61 1.34
N ILE A 70 -6.60 -4.36 1.78
CA ILE A 70 -5.88 -3.33 1.04
C ILE A 70 -4.74 -2.85 1.94
N MET A 71 -3.50 -3.04 1.52
CA MET A 71 -2.31 -2.62 2.25
C MET A 71 -1.54 -1.64 1.37
N GLY A 72 -1.30 -0.42 1.86
CA GLY A 72 -0.58 0.57 1.07
C GLY A 72 0.22 1.54 1.91
N GLY A 73 1.08 2.30 1.24
CA GLY A 73 1.94 3.30 1.85
C GLY A 73 3.36 3.31 1.27
N ASP A 74 4.28 3.98 1.95
CA ASP A 74 5.71 4.05 1.64
C ASP A 74 6.40 2.88 2.34
N PHE A 75 6.84 1.89 1.57
CA PHE A 75 7.48 0.70 2.11
C PHE A 75 8.99 0.88 2.28
N ASN A 76 9.60 1.98 1.79
CA ASN A 76 11.06 2.19 1.76
C ASN A 76 11.88 1.01 1.20
N CYS A 77 11.25 0.13 0.41
CA CYS A 77 11.88 -0.96 -0.32
C CYS A 77 11.01 -1.40 -1.50
N THR A 78 11.60 -2.17 -2.42
CA THR A 78 10.92 -2.66 -3.63
C THR A 78 10.86 -4.20 -3.57
N PRO A 79 9.70 -4.84 -3.80
CA PRO A 79 9.63 -6.29 -3.98
C PRO A 79 10.24 -6.71 -5.33
N GLU A 80 10.93 -7.87 -5.37
CA GLU A 80 11.70 -8.33 -6.55
C GLU A 80 10.83 -8.62 -7.78
N THR A 81 9.51 -8.81 -7.61
CA THR A 81 8.58 -8.97 -8.76
C THR A 81 8.61 -7.79 -9.73
N ASN A 82 9.22 -6.66 -9.32
CA ASN A 82 9.43 -5.46 -10.13
C ASN A 82 10.89 -5.18 -10.48
N ALA A 83 11.84 -5.99 -10.02
CA ALA A 83 13.25 -5.84 -10.36
C ALA A 83 13.48 -6.33 -11.80
N ARG A 84 13.48 -5.36 -12.72
CA ARG A 84 13.95 -5.42 -14.12
C ARG A 84 14.30 -6.83 -14.64
N GLN A 85 13.37 -7.45 -15.36
CA GLN A 85 13.73 -8.48 -16.34
C GLN A 85 14.75 -7.86 -17.32
N GLY A 86 16.04 -8.14 -17.13
CA GLY A 86 17.12 -7.69 -18.02
C GLY A 86 18.29 -6.95 -17.36
N ALA A 87 18.22 -6.59 -16.07
CA ALA A 87 19.41 -6.11 -15.37
C ALA A 87 20.15 -7.31 -14.76
N SER A 88 21.24 -7.74 -15.41
CA SER A 88 22.27 -8.57 -14.77
C SER A 88 22.91 -7.74 -13.65
N SER A 89 22.25 -7.71 -12.50
CA SER A 89 22.79 -7.10 -11.30
C SER A 89 22.38 -7.99 -10.15
N ARG A 90 23.38 -8.67 -9.58
CA ARG A 90 23.37 -9.35 -8.28
C ARG A 90 23.09 -8.34 -7.15
N VAL A 91 22.02 -7.55 -7.25
CA VAL A 91 21.55 -6.73 -6.14
C VAL A 91 21.13 -7.72 -5.09
N LYS A 92 21.92 -7.79 -4.01
CA LYS A 92 21.57 -8.66 -2.89
C LYS A 92 20.25 -8.16 -2.34
N LYS A 93 19.22 -8.99 -2.47
CA LYS A 93 17.95 -8.82 -1.79
C LYS A 93 18.22 -8.61 -0.30
N ASP A 94 17.79 -7.48 0.24
CA ASP A 94 17.91 -7.26 1.66
C ASP A 94 16.82 -8.05 2.41
N SER A 95 16.97 -8.20 3.72
CA SER A 95 16.03 -8.98 4.54
C SER A 95 14.61 -8.40 4.54
N SER A 96 14.48 -7.09 4.35
CA SER A 96 13.18 -6.42 4.34
C SER A 96 12.42 -6.68 3.04
N THR A 97 13.11 -6.75 1.89
CA THR A 97 12.50 -7.17 0.63
C THR A 97 12.01 -8.62 0.73
N CYS A 98 12.77 -9.51 1.39
CA CYS A 98 12.30 -10.88 1.65
C CYS A 98 11.04 -10.89 2.51
N ALA A 99 11.04 -10.14 3.61
CA ALA A 99 9.89 -10.08 4.52
C ALA A 99 8.65 -9.49 3.83
N LEU A 100 8.80 -8.45 3.01
CA LEU A 100 7.70 -7.86 2.25
C LEU A 100 7.10 -8.86 1.25
N GLU A 101 7.91 -9.63 0.55
CA GLU A 101 7.40 -10.64 -0.38
C GLU A 101 6.65 -11.77 0.32
N ILE A 102 7.17 -12.24 1.46
CA ILE A 102 6.46 -13.21 2.30
C ILE A 102 5.11 -12.63 2.72
N LEU A 103 5.09 -11.38 3.19
CA LEU A 103 3.87 -10.69 3.60
C LEU A 103 2.83 -10.60 2.46
N ILE A 104 3.27 -10.21 1.26
CA ILE A 104 2.40 -10.14 0.07
C ILE A 104 1.84 -11.52 -0.28
N ASN A 105 2.68 -12.56 -0.22
CA ASN A 105 2.28 -13.93 -0.55
C ASN A 105 1.31 -14.51 0.50
N ASP A 106 1.60 -14.34 1.79
CA ASP A 106 0.77 -14.81 2.91
C ASP A 106 -0.62 -14.18 2.87
N GLY A 107 -0.71 -12.89 2.52
CA GLY A 107 -1.98 -12.19 2.33
C GLY A 107 -2.69 -12.47 1.00
N ASN A 108 -2.09 -13.28 0.11
CA ASN A 108 -2.54 -13.49 -1.26
C ASN A 108 -2.83 -12.16 -1.98
N LEU A 109 -1.92 -11.19 -1.84
CA LEU A 109 -2.05 -9.85 -2.37
C LEU A 109 -1.43 -9.75 -3.77
N LYS A 110 -1.85 -8.73 -4.53
CA LYS A 110 -1.25 -8.31 -5.80
C LYS A 110 -0.89 -6.83 -5.74
N ASP A 111 0.19 -6.48 -6.43
CA ASP A 111 0.58 -5.09 -6.70
C ASP A 111 -0.42 -4.47 -7.70
N VAL A 112 -1.24 -3.53 -7.22
CA VAL A 112 -2.35 -2.99 -8.01
C VAL A 112 -1.85 -2.17 -9.18
N PHE A 113 -0.84 -1.32 -8.97
CA PHE A 113 -0.27 -0.50 -10.03
C PHE A 113 0.36 -1.37 -11.13
N ARG A 114 1.17 -2.37 -10.76
CA ARG A 114 1.82 -3.28 -11.74
C ARG A 114 0.80 -4.11 -12.50
N SER A 115 -0.31 -4.51 -11.86
CA SER A 115 -1.37 -5.28 -12.52
C SER A 115 -2.07 -4.54 -13.66
N LEU A 116 -2.13 -3.21 -13.58
CA LEU A 116 -2.75 -2.35 -14.59
C LEU A 116 -1.73 -1.73 -15.56
N ASN A 117 -0.48 -1.54 -15.11
CA ASN A 117 0.57 -0.86 -15.85
C ASN A 117 1.83 -1.75 -15.93
N PRO A 118 1.79 -2.89 -16.65
CA PRO A 118 2.83 -3.91 -16.61
C PRO A 118 4.21 -3.43 -17.08
N THR A 119 4.27 -2.42 -17.95
CA THR A 119 5.51 -1.88 -18.53
C THR A 119 5.94 -0.55 -17.92
N ASP A 120 5.08 0.12 -17.16
CA ASP A 120 5.39 1.42 -16.56
C ASP A 120 6.31 1.23 -15.35
N PRO A 121 7.48 1.91 -15.28
CA PRO A 121 8.32 1.90 -14.09
C PRO A 121 7.59 2.38 -12.83
N GLY A 122 6.67 3.34 -12.96
CA GLY A 122 5.83 3.84 -11.87
C GLY A 122 6.61 4.47 -10.73
N HIS A 123 7.74 5.12 -10.99
CA HIS A 123 8.57 5.69 -9.92
C HIS A 123 7.76 6.66 -9.07
N THR A 124 7.76 6.43 -7.77
CA THR A 124 7.05 7.24 -6.78
C THR A 124 7.99 8.12 -6.00
N TRP A 125 9.28 7.82 -5.98
CA TRP A 125 10.28 8.64 -5.34
C TRP A 125 11.49 8.81 -6.24
N SER A 126 12.09 10.00 -6.20
CA SER A 126 13.35 10.25 -6.90
C SER A 126 14.20 11.28 -6.19
N ASN A 127 15.51 11.18 -6.40
CA ASN A 127 16.47 12.21 -6.03
C ASN A 127 17.34 12.54 -7.26
N LYS A 128 18.38 13.35 -7.08
CA LYS A 128 19.28 13.76 -8.18
C LYS A 128 20.01 12.60 -8.88
N LYS A 129 20.06 11.41 -8.28
CA LYS A 129 20.87 10.27 -8.73
C LYS A 129 20.04 9.04 -9.10
N THR A 130 18.91 8.82 -8.42
CA THR A 130 18.15 7.58 -8.50
C THR A 130 16.65 7.85 -8.45
N ALA A 131 15.87 6.97 -9.08
CA ALA A 131 14.42 6.91 -8.96
C ALA A 131 14.00 5.49 -8.64
N SER A 132 12.98 5.34 -7.78
CA SER A 132 12.45 4.06 -7.34
C SER A 132 10.94 4.14 -7.13
N ARG A 133 10.29 2.98 -7.19
CA ARG A 133 8.91 2.82 -6.74
C ARG A 133 8.94 2.16 -5.38
N ILE A 134 8.71 2.96 -4.35
CA ILE A 134 8.69 2.52 -2.94
C ILE A 134 7.33 2.73 -2.28
N ASP A 135 6.44 3.46 -2.96
CA ASP A 135 5.05 3.63 -2.54
C ASP A 135 4.19 2.63 -3.32
N PHE A 136 3.50 1.76 -2.57
CA PHE A 136 2.69 0.69 -3.16
C PHE A 136 1.28 0.69 -2.60
N LEU A 137 0.38 0.14 -3.40
CA LEU A 137 -0.91 -0.31 -2.94
C LEU A 137 -1.06 -1.76 -3.38
N PHE A 138 -1.05 -2.65 -2.40
CA PHE A 138 -1.32 -4.06 -2.53
C PHE A 138 -2.77 -4.33 -2.16
N ALA A 139 -3.42 -5.22 -2.89
CA ALA A 139 -4.80 -5.61 -2.60
C ALA A 139 -4.97 -7.12 -2.73
N SER A 140 -5.91 -7.70 -2.00
CA SER A 140 -6.31 -9.10 -2.18
C SER A 140 -6.61 -9.38 -3.65
N LYS A 141 -6.17 -10.53 -4.16
CA LYS A 141 -6.34 -10.88 -5.59
C LYS A 141 -7.79 -10.82 -6.08
N GLY A 142 -8.76 -11.10 -5.19
CA GLY A 142 -10.20 -11.03 -5.47
C GLY A 142 -10.76 -9.61 -5.64
N LEU A 143 -10.03 -8.57 -5.26
CA LEU A 143 -10.43 -7.18 -5.52
C LEU A 143 -10.07 -6.79 -6.95
N THR A 144 -11.05 -6.31 -7.72
CA THR A 144 -10.85 -5.84 -9.09
C THR A 144 -10.53 -4.35 -9.09
N PRO A 145 -9.29 -3.95 -9.45
CA PRO A 145 -8.96 -2.55 -9.60
C PRO A 145 -9.52 -2.01 -10.93
N LEU A 146 -10.11 -0.82 -10.87
CA LEU A 146 -10.63 -0.09 -12.02
C LEU A 146 -9.55 0.84 -12.62
N SER A 147 -8.71 1.41 -11.77
CA SER A 147 -7.57 2.23 -12.18
C SER A 147 -6.52 2.27 -11.07
N CYS A 148 -5.27 2.53 -11.44
CA CYS A 148 -4.27 2.99 -10.50
C CYS A 148 -3.21 3.85 -11.19
N LYS A 149 -2.92 5.02 -10.62
CA LYS A 149 -2.06 6.06 -11.19
C LYS A 149 -1.01 6.52 -10.19
N VAL A 150 0.14 6.93 -10.71
CA VAL A 150 1.19 7.63 -9.97
C VAL A 150 1.25 9.06 -10.47
N GLU A 151 1.05 10.03 -9.58
CA GLU A 151 0.92 11.45 -9.95
C GLU A 151 1.80 12.34 -9.04
N PRO A 152 2.58 13.28 -9.61
CA PRO A 152 3.41 14.17 -8.80
C PRO A 152 2.55 15.10 -7.95
N VAL A 153 3.05 15.43 -6.75
CA VAL A 153 2.43 16.41 -5.85
C VAL A 153 3.42 17.51 -5.49
N ALA A 154 2.95 18.74 -5.37
CA ALA A 154 3.82 19.92 -5.21
C ALA A 154 4.51 20.02 -3.83
N PHE A 155 4.06 19.25 -2.84
CA PHE A 155 4.44 19.37 -1.44
C PHE A 155 5.22 18.17 -0.89
N SER A 156 5.61 17.22 -1.75
CA SER A 156 6.37 16.03 -1.38
C SER A 156 7.43 15.68 -2.42
N ASP A 157 8.52 15.04 -1.99
CA ASP A 157 9.48 14.36 -2.87
C ASP A 157 8.98 12.98 -3.33
N HIS A 158 7.83 12.55 -2.81
CA HIS A 158 7.08 11.40 -3.28
C HIS A 158 5.92 11.81 -4.21
N HIS A 159 5.56 10.94 -5.13
CA HIS A 159 4.35 11.01 -5.94
C HIS A 159 3.21 10.27 -5.23
N ASN A 160 1.98 10.74 -5.43
CA ASN A 160 0.79 10.08 -4.91
C ASN A 160 0.45 8.83 -5.72
N VAL A 161 0.02 7.77 -5.05
CA VAL A 161 -0.52 6.54 -5.66
C VAL A 161 -2.03 6.52 -5.45
N THR A 162 -2.78 6.72 -6.52
CA THR A 162 -4.25 6.75 -6.49
C THR A 162 -4.81 5.53 -7.19
N CYS A 163 -5.41 4.59 -6.45
CA CYS A 163 -6.14 3.47 -7.04
C CYS A 163 -7.66 3.58 -6.79
N ARG A 164 -8.44 3.03 -7.73
CA ARG A 164 -9.90 2.87 -7.61
C ARG A 164 -10.25 1.39 -7.75
N PHE A 165 -11.20 0.93 -6.94
CA PHE A 165 -11.70 -0.44 -6.96
C PHE A 165 -13.19 -0.45 -7.31
N ASP A 166 -13.63 -1.55 -7.93
CA ASP A 166 -15.05 -1.85 -7.99
C ASP A 166 -15.53 -2.24 -6.59
N SER A 167 -16.61 -1.61 -6.13
CA SER A 167 -17.24 -1.94 -4.85
C SER A 167 -18.08 -3.20 -4.90
N ASN A 168 -18.31 -3.77 -6.09
CA ASN A 168 -19.12 -4.95 -6.27
C ASN A 168 -18.26 -6.22 -6.18
N LEU A 169 -18.17 -6.81 -4.98
CA LEU A 169 -17.76 -8.21 -4.84
C LEU A 169 -19.00 -9.08 -5.08
N HIS A 170 -19.16 -9.63 -6.29
CA HIS A 170 -20.15 -10.69 -6.52
C HIS A 170 -19.69 -11.96 -5.77
N VAL A 171 -20.48 -12.39 -4.79
CA VAL A 171 -20.55 -13.80 -4.39
C VAL A 171 -21.74 -14.38 -5.15
N ASP A 172 -21.44 -15.04 -6.27
CA ASP A 172 -22.25 -15.90 -7.15
C ASP A 172 -23.77 -15.65 -7.38
N SER A 173 -24.17 -15.68 -8.65
CA SER A 173 -25.52 -16.01 -9.18
C SER A 173 -26.70 -15.03 -8.99
N ASN A 174 -26.67 -13.83 -9.60
CA ASN A 174 -27.80 -13.24 -10.36
C ASN A 174 -27.51 -11.76 -10.74
N PRO A 175 -27.71 -11.34 -12.01
CA PRO A 175 -27.22 -10.04 -12.48
C PRO A 175 -28.34 -8.98 -12.52
N LEU A 176 -28.90 -8.55 -11.39
CA LEU A 176 -29.87 -7.45 -11.40
C LEU A 176 -29.77 -6.57 -10.15
N SER A 177 -28.80 -5.64 -10.15
CA SER A 177 -28.89 -4.25 -9.64
C SER A 177 -27.49 -3.69 -9.34
N THR A 178 -26.94 -2.92 -10.29
CA THR A 178 -25.61 -2.32 -10.16
C THR A 178 -25.73 -0.95 -9.48
N VAL A 179 -25.24 -0.81 -8.25
CA VAL A 179 -24.95 0.50 -7.64
C VAL A 179 -23.43 0.63 -7.51
N SER A 180 -22.82 1.44 -8.38
CA SER A 180 -21.36 1.64 -8.42
C SER A 180 -20.94 2.69 -7.38
N GLY A 181 -19.94 2.39 -6.55
CA GLY A 181 -19.35 3.37 -5.62
C GLY A 181 -17.85 3.18 -5.43
N ALA A 182 -17.03 4.00 -6.08
CA ALA A 182 -15.57 3.93 -5.95
C ALA A 182 -15.10 4.18 -4.50
N MET A 183 -14.03 3.49 -4.08
CA MET A 183 -13.27 3.79 -2.87
C MET A 183 -11.90 4.33 -3.28
N GLU A 184 -11.55 5.52 -2.78
CA GLU A 184 -10.25 6.15 -2.96
C GLU A 184 -9.54 6.11 -1.60
N ILE A 185 -8.32 5.57 -1.57
CA ILE A 185 -7.47 5.51 -0.38
C ILE A 185 -6.24 6.35 -0.70
N LYS A 186 -6.03 7.44 0.05
CA LYS A 186 -4.82 8.26 0.00
C LYS A 186 -4.00 8.00 1.25
N PRO A 187 -2.91 7.24 1.18
CA PRO A 187 -1.94 7.24 2.27
C PRO A 187 -1.26 8.62 2.30
N GLU A 188 -1.52 9.43 3.31
CA GLU A 188 -0.81 10.70 3.52
C GLU A 188 0.38 10.48 4.45
N PHE A 189 1.55 10.97 4.01
CA PHE A 189 2.79 10.95 4.79
C PHE A 189 3.13 12.38 5.24
N ILE A 190 3.05 12.63 6.54
CA ILE A 190 3.58 13.86 7.12
C ILE A 190 4.99 13.56 7.61
N LYS A 191 5.98 13.72 6.72
CA LYS A 191 7.38 13.72 7.14
C LYS A 191 7.67 15.05 7.83
N GLY A 192 7.75 15.03 9.16
CA GLY A 192 8.23 16.18 9.92
C GLY A 192 9.61 16.59 9.38
N ARG A 193 9.77 17.87 9.02
CA ARG A 193 11.07 18.46 8.68
C ARG A 193 12.01 18.22 9.87
N GLU A 194 12.94 17.27 9.76
CA GLU A 194 14.11 17.29 10.64
C GLU A 194 14.97 18.48 10.19
N GLY A 195 15.11 19.45 11.10
CA GLY A 195 15.88 20.66 10.88
C GLY A 195 17.30 20.31 10.45
N GLY A 196 17.69 20.79 9.28
CA GLY A 196 19.09 20.81 8.87
C GLY A 196 19.89 21.65 9.85
N GLY A 197 20.50 21.00 10.83
CA GLY A 197 21.60 21.55 11.61
C GLY A 197 22.80 21.71 10.70
N LYS A 198 23.08 22.94 10.29
CA LYS A 198 24.39 23.32 9.78
C LYS A 198 25.41 23.14 10.91
N MET A 199 26.46 22.37 10.66
CA MET A 199 27.80 22.64 11.17
C MET A 199 28.77 22.51 10.00
#